data_AF-A0A9D1M5I5-F1
#
_entry.id   AF-A0A9D1M5I5-F1
#
_cell.length_a   1.000
_cell.length_b   1.000
_cell.length_c   1.000
_cell.angle_alpha   90.00
_cell.angle_beta   90.00
_cell.angle_gamma   90.00
#
_symmetry.space_group_name_H-M   'P 1'
#
loop_
_entity.id
_entity.type
_entity.pdbx_description
1 polymer ?
#
loop_
_entity_poly.entity_id
_entity_poly.type
_entity_poly.pdbx_seq_one_letter_code
_entity_poly.pdbx_strand_id
1 'polypeptide(L)'
;MNITDYIEECRKQRHDLSFAFLAERCPASEEAPYRIKPCSPIAPDENCVLILAGTGGRNVNLRGYNSILKKTDNFVKQNIDSSIVPVRTCVAICDFGKRHLDNIARKGAYFEAWWPQHIAALKHDIPENCIEETFNPLYIKDIFDNTILPRITASDGNNRLPLRQARENIRHLNIVAHCHGAYVAVQLEKLMDKKMNELGYSPEEQLKIKSQLLVLAYNPDCPKYLSKFRFISIESSQDRHNEYHGYLREWLLMSPKDFGVCFLPKIYGQTLMCAQVDKYGIEGNPPREIEPIDGDKWFKQIHGIETDKEKTLGEHDFLGFEPIKNMSKGALKLQYFANNILKNAIKNSQRQNEKKFVPLPNIQNLAANSLQQRYMFARAVITGYKLLQQVRHTDKSQIDQYANWRRSIPTVGLD
;
A
#
# COMPACT_ATOMS: atom_id res chain seq x y z
N MET A 1 1.61 -20.00 -23.21
CA MET A 1 0.36 -20.06 -22.40
C MET A 1 0.00 -18.64 -22.02
N ASN A 2 -1.22 -18.20 -22.32
CA ASN A 2 -1.61 -16.83 -22.02
C ASN A 2 -1.84 -16.65 -20.51
N ILE A 3 -1.78 -15.41 -20.00
CA ILE A 3 -1.92 -15.13 -18.56
C ILE A 3 -3.30 -15.52 -17.99
N THR A 4 -4.35 -15.48 -18.80
CA THR A 4 -5.71 -15.86 -18.37
C THR A 4 -5.80 -17.37 -18.16
N ASP A 5 -5.24 -18.16 -19.07
CA ASP A 5 -5.17 -19.62 -18.97
C ASP A 5 -4.38 -20.03 -17.71
N TYR A 6 -3.27 -19.33 -17.43
CA TYR A 6 -2.47 -19.53 -16.23
C TYR A 6 -3.29 -19.30 -14.94
N ILE A 7 -4.10 -18.23 -14.90
CA ILE A 7 -5.00 -17.95 -13.77
C ILE A 7 -6.04 -19.07 -13.60
N GLU A 8 -6.65 -19.53 -14.69
CA GLU A 8 -7.63 -20.62 -14.65
C GLU A 8 -6.99 -21.96 -14.21
N GLU A 9 -5.76 -22.23 -14.60
CA GLU A 9 -4.99 -23.37 -14.11
C GLU A 9 -4.75 -23.27 -12.60
N CYS A 10 -4.28 -22.12 -12.12
CA CYS A 10 -4.10 -21.89 -10.68
C CYS A 10 -5.42 -22.06 -9.90
N ARG A 11 -6.54 -21.55 -10.43
CA ARG A 11 -7.88 -21.73 -9.82
C ARG A 11 -8.26 -23.20 -9.69
N LYS A 12 -8.02 -24.00 -10.73
CA LYS A 12 -8.27 -25.45 -10.73
C LYS A 12 -7.41 -26.16 -9.68
N GLN A 13 -6.12 -25.83 -9.61
CA GLN A 13 -5.18 -26.43 -8.65
C GLN A 13 -5.50 -26.06 -7.20
N ARG A 14 -6.08 -24.88 -6.96
CA ARG A 14 -6.32 -24.32 -5.62
C ARG A 14 -7.70 -24.62 -5.04
N HIS A 15 -8.60 -25.24 -5.81
CA HIS A 15 -9.91 -25.71 -5.33
C HIS A 15 -10.70 -24.65 -4.52
N ASP A 16 -10.92 -23.47 -5.11
CA ASP A 16 -11.58 -22.29 -4.52
C ASP A 16 -10.81 -21.52 -3.44
N LEU A 17 -9.58 -21.93 -3.10
CA LEU A 17 -8.68 -21.16 -2.23
C LEU A 17 -7.97 -20.05 -3.01
N SER A 18 -7.47 -19.05 -2.28
CA SER A 18 -6.74 -17.94 -2.87
C SER A 18 -5.36 -18.36 -3.36
N PHE A 19 -4.80 -17.56 -4.26
CA PHE A 19 -3.40 -17.68 -4.66
C PHE A 19 -2.86 -16.33 -5.13
N ALA A 20 -1.53 -16.24 -5.17
CA ALA A 20 -0.87 -15.15 -5.84
C ALA A 20 0.32 -15.63 -6.67
N PHE A 21 0.68 -14.82 -7.66
CA PHE A 21 1.89 -14.98 -8.43
C PHE A 21 2.48 -13.62 -8.79
N LEU A 22 3.78 -13.61 -9.08
CA LEU A 22 4.48 -12.40 -9.50
C LEU A 22 4.33 -12.22 -11.00
N ALA A 23 4.21 -10.97 -11.43
CA ALA A 23 4.11 -10.62 -12.83
C ALA A 23 4.85 -9.33 -13.17
N GLU A 24 5.24 -9.20 -14.44
CA GLU A 24 6.02 -8.09 -14.98
C GLU A 24 5.44 -7.57 -16.28
N ARG A 25 5.81 -6.34 -16.61
CA ARG A 25 5.43 -5.74 -17.89
C ARG A 25 6.14 -6.43 -19.03
N CYS A 26 5.41 -6.64 -20.12
CA CYS A 26 5.94 -7.10 -21.38
C CYS A 26 5.29 -6.33 -22.54
N PRO A 27 5.87 -6.38 -23.75
CA PRO A 27 5.20 -5.92 -24.97
C PRO A 27 3.83 -6.59 -25.14
N ALA A 28 2.92 -5.95 -25.87
CA ALA A 28 1.64 -6.56 -26.19
C ALA A 28 1.86 -7.75 -27.15
N SER A 29 1.22 -8.88 -26.85
CA SER A 29 1.20 -10.09 -27.66
C SER A 29 -0.10 -10.85 -27.42
N GLU A 30 -0.37 -11.90 -28.22
CA GLU A 30 -1.51 -12.80 -27.98
C GLU A 30 -1.46 -13.46 -26.60
N GLU A 31 -0.26 -13.79 -26.11
CA GLU A 31 -0.06 -14.40 -24.79
C GLU A 31 -0.18 -13.41 -23.62
N ALA A 32 0.05 -12.11 -23.89
CA ALA A 32 0.01 -11.04 -22.90
C ALA A 32 -0.79 -9.83 -23.40
N PRO A 33 -2.11 -9.97 -23.65
CA PRO A 33 -2.95 -8.90 -24.19
C PRO A 33 -3.03 -7.69 -23.25
N TYR A 34 -2.85 -7.92 -21.95
CA TYR A 34 -2.81 -6.89 -20.91
C TYR A 34 -1.40 -6.31 -20.67
N ARG A 35 -0.40 -6.64 -21.50
CA ARG A 35 1.00 -6.20 -21.39
C ARG A 35 1.66 -6.60 -20.06
N ILE A 36 1.25 -7.73 -19.51
CA ILE A 36 1.73 -8.29 -18.26
C ILE A 36 1.83 -9.82 -18.42
N LYS A 37 2.89 -10.41 -17.86
CA LYS A 37 3.14 -11.86 -17.89
C LYS A 37 3.62 -12.36 -16.52
N PRO A 38 3.34 -13.61 -16.14
CA PRO A 38 3.94 -14.23 -14.96
C PRO A 38 5.47 -14.18 -15.03
N CYS A 39 6.12 -14.06 -13.87
CA CYS A 39 7.58 -14.01 -13.76
C CYS A 39 8.07 -14.91 -12.61
N SER A 40 9.38 -15.17 -12.60
CA SER A 40 10.04 -16.02 -11.60
C SER A 40 10.06 -15.36 -10.21
N PRO A 41 10.34 -16.14 -9.14
CA PRO A 41 10.61 -15.60 -7.81
C PRO A 41 11.70 -14.50 -7.83
N ILE A 42 11.73 -13.66 -6.80
CA ILE A 42 12.72 -12.58 -6.69
C ILE A 42 13.94 -13.10 -5.92
N ALA A 43 15.13 -12.99 -6.53
CA ALA A 43 16.37 -13.45 -5.89
C ALA A 43 16.72 -12.60 -4.65
N PRO A 44 17.35 -13.18 -3.61
CA PRO A 44 17.57 -12.50 -2.33
C PRO A 44 18.56 -11.33 -2.35
N ASP A 45 19.39 -11.23 -3.38
CA ASP A 45 20.35 -10.15 -3.65
C ASP A 45 19.87 -9.19 -4.76
N GLU A 46 18.75 -9.51 -5.43
CA GLU A 46 18.17 -8.70 -6.48
C GLU A 46 17.45 -7.47 -5.92
N ASN A 47 17.84 -6.27 -6.41
CA ASN A 47 17.11 -5.04 -6.10
C ASN A 47 15.74 -5.06 -6.76
N CYS A 48 14.68 -4.95 -5.96
CA CYS A 48 13.32 -5.02 -6.45
C CYS A 48 12.40 -3.95 -5.84
N VAL A 49 11.50 -3.45 -6.68
CA VAL A 49 10.27 -2.76 -6.27
C VAL A 49 9.09 -3.70 -6.51
N LEU A 50 8.51 -4.21 -5.42
CA LEU A 50 7.31 -5.05 -5.44
C LEU A 50 6.07 -4.19 -5.27
N ILE A 51 5.12 -4.28 -6.20
CA ILE A 51 3.81 -3.65 -6.12
C ILE A 51 2.82 -4.63 -5.48
N LEU A 52 2.16 -4.18 -4.42
CA LEU A 52 0.99 -4.82 -3.82
C LEU A 52 -0.24 -3.93 -4.10
N ALA A 53 -1.05 -4.32 -5.08
CA ALA A 53 -2.20 -3.52 -5.49
C ALA A 53 -3.45 -3.79 -4.63
N GLY A 54 -4.35 -2.81 -4.57
CA GLY A 54 -5.65 -2.94 -3.90
C GLY A 54 -6.74 -3.66 -4.72
N THR A 55 -6.44 -4.06 -5.95
CA THR A 55 -7.43 -4.60 -6.91
C THR A 55 -7.37 -6.13 -7.01
N GLY A 56 -7.58 -6.82 -5.90
CA GLY A 56 -8.03 -8.21 -5.92
C GLY A 56 -9.49 -8.20 -5.47
N GLY A 57 -10.44 -8.37 -6.38
CA GLY A 57 -11.78 -8.83 -5.99
C GLY A 57 -11.81 -10.35 -6.12
N ARG A 58 -13.02 -10.94 -6.10
CA ARG A 58 -13.20 -12.34 -6.59
C ARG A 58 -12.74 -12.53 -8.06
N ASN A 59 -12.52 -11.45 -8.79
CA ASN A 59 -11.98 -11.44 -10.14
C ASN A 59 -10.65 -10.69 -10.22
N VAL A 60 -9.68 -11.27 -10.93
CA VAL A 60 -8.38 -10.66 -11.18
C VAL A 60 -8.51 -9.52 -12.19
N ASN A 61 -8.31 -8.28 -11.75
CA ASN A 61 -8.33 -7.10 -12.64
C ASN A 61 -6.94 -6.84 -13.24
N LEU A 62 -6.59 -7.59 -14.30
CA LEU A 62 -5.28 -7.47 -14.98
C LEU A 62 -4.98 -6.06 -15.50
N ARG A 63 -6.00 -5.30 -15.94
CA ARG A 63 -5.83 -3.90 -16.36
C ARG A 63 -5.47 -3.00 -15.18
N GLY A 64 -6.12 -3.19 -14.03
CA GLY A 64 -5.82 -2.49 -12.78
C GLY A 64 -4.39 -2.75 -12.32
N TYR A 65 -3.98 -4.02 -12.26
CA TYR A 65 -2.61 -4.42 -11.92
C TYR A 65 -1.58 -3.80 -12.86
N ASN A 66 -1.77 -3.89 -14.19
CA ASN A 66 -0.84 -3.29 -15.15
C ASN A 66 -0.82 -1.75 -15.07
N SER A 67 -1.92 -1.10 -14.72
CA SER A 67 -1.97 0.36 -14.56
C SER A 67 -1.03 0.85 -13.46
N ILE A 68 -1.08 0.24 -12.27
CA ILE A 68 -0.20 0.59 -11.15
C ILE A 68 1.24 0.19 -11.48
N LEU A 69 1.44 -1.04 -11.99
CA LEU A 69 2.75 -1.53 -12.39
C LEU A 69 3.41 -0.61 -13.42
N LYS A 70 2.68 -0.13 -14.43
CA LYS A 70 3.17 0.83 -15.43
C LYS A 70 3.64 2.14 -14.81
N LYS A 71 2.87 2.72 -13.89
CA LYS A 71 3.24 3.97 -13.22
C LYS A 71 4.51 3.81 -12.40
N THR A 72 4.62 2.73 -11.63
CA THR A 72 5.81 2.45 -10.82
C THR A 72 7.03 2.11 -11.69
N ASP A 73 6.88 1.27 -12.72
CA ASP A 73 7.95 0.92 -13.66
C ASP A 73 8.49 2.15 -14.40
N ASN A 74 7.60 3.01 -14.90
CA ASN A 74 7.98 4.28 -15.51
C ASN A 74 8.74 5.18 -14.52
N PHE A 75 8.25 5.29 -13.28
CA PHE A 75 8.92 6.06 -12.23
C PHE A 75 10.34 5.56 -11.99
N VAL A 76 10.53 4.24 -11.83
CA VAL A 76 11.86 3.63 -11.63
C VAL A 76 12.78 3.96 -12.80
N LYS A 77 12.34 3.71 -14.04
CA LYS A 77 13.13 3.97 -15.26
C LYS A 77 13.54 5.43 -15.43
N GLN A 78 12.69 6.37 -15.02
CA GLN A 78 12.96 7.81 -15.16
C GLN A 78 13.86 8.36 -14.04
N ASN A 79 13.88 7.72 -12.87
CA ASN A 79 14.50 8.29 -11.67
C ASN A 79 15.74 7.53 -11.16
N ILE A 80 15.94 6.30 -11.66
CA ILE A 80 16.99 5.39 -11.23
C ILE A 80 17.81 4.96 -12.43
N ASP A 81 19.12 5.19 -12.35
CA ASP A 81 20.06 4.65 -13.32
C ASP A 81 20.22 3.15 -13.07
N SER A 82 19.48 2.36 -13.86
CA SER A 82 19.47 0.90 -13.77
C SER A 82 20.56 0.25 -14.64
N SER A 83 21.38 1.05 -15.35
CA SER A 83 22.48 0.53 -16.17
C SER A 83 23.69 0.08 -15.32
N ILE A 84 23.83 0.64 -14.11
CA ILE A 84 24.91 0.31 -13.18
C ILE A 84 24.52 -0.87 -12.28
N VAL A 85 23.36 -0.78 -11.62
CA VAL A 85 22.81 -1.83 -10.77
C VAL A 85 21.33 -1.99 -11.12
N PRO A 86 20.92 -3.10 -11.75
CA PRO A 86 19.55 -3.30 -12.20
C PRO A 86 18.55 -3.24 -11.04
N VAL A 87 17.36 -2.71 -11.33
CA VAL A 87 16.21 -2.71 -10.41
C VAL A 87 15.01 -3.35 -11.10
N ARG A 88 14.58 -4.49 -10.59
CA ARG A 88 13.42 -5.21 -11.09
C ARG A 88 12.13 -4.61 -10.55
N THR A 89 11.09 -4.50 -11.36
CA THR A 89 9.77 -4.01 -10.93
C THR A 89 8.72 -5.08 -11.21
N CYS A 90 8.13 -5.64 -10.16
CA CYS A 90 7.13 -6.72 -10.23
C CYS A 90 5.85 -6.34 -9.51
N VAL A 91 4.72 -6.91 -9.91
CA VAL A 91 3.46 -6.83 -9.17
C VAL A 91 3.04 -8.21 -8.69
N ALA A 92 2.53 -8.30 -7.47
CA ALA A 92 1.85 -9.49 -6.98
C ALA A 92 0.38 -9.46 -7.44
N ILE A 93 0.03 -10.35 -8.36
CA ILE A 93 -1.36 -10.55 -8.78
C ILE A 93 -2.00 -11.51 -7.78
N CYS A 94 -3.11 -11.11 -7.17
CA CYS A 94 -3.82 -11.87 -6.16
C CYS A 94 -5.20 -12.26 -6.70
N ASP A 95 -5.54 -13.54 -6.58
CA ASP A 95 -6.90 -14.04 -6.71
C ASP A 95 -7.36 -14.49 -5.32
N PHE A 96 -8.49 -13.98 -4.85
CA PHE A 96 -8.98 -14.26 -3.49
C PHE A 96 -9.73 -15.59 -3.38
N GLY A 97 -9.96 -16.29 -4.49
CA GLY A 97 -10.79 -17.47 -4.52
C GLY A 97 -12.22 -17.17 -4.07
N LYS A 98 -12.92 -18.20 -3.60
CA LYS A 98 -14.31 -18.06 -3.10
C LYS A 98 -14.40 -18.05 -1.58
N ARG A 99 -13.35 -18.50 -0.89
CA ARG A 99 -13.34 -18.70 0.57
C ARG A 99 -12.70 -17.55 1.35
N HIS A 100 -11.92 -16.68 0.71
CA HIS A 100 -11.40 -15.48 1.36
C HIS A 100 -12.46 -14.38 1.42
N LEU A 101 -12.74 -13.86 2.61
CA LEU A 101 -13.64 -12.73 2.83
C LEU A 101 -12.81 -11.49 3.17
N ASP A 102 -12.33 -10.78 2.14
CA ASP A 102 -11.33 -9.71 2.25
C ASP A 102 -11.76 -8.53 3.14
N ASN A 103 -13.01 -8.09 3.03
CA ASN A 103 -13.57 -7.04 3.90
C ASN A 103 -13.51 -7.46 5.38
N ILE A 104 -13.86 -8.71 5.68
CA ILE A 104 -13.82 -9.27 7.04
C ILE A 104 -12.36 -9.46 7.49
N ALA A 105 -11.48 -9.86 6.59
CA ALA A 105 -10.05 -10.00 6.88
C ALA A 105 -9.41 -8.66 7.30
N ARG A 106 -9.72 -7.57 6.60
CA ARG A 106 -9.25 -6.22 6.95
C ARG A 106 -9.84 -5.74 8.28
N LYS A 107 -11.14 -5.92 8.50
CA LYS A 107 -11.80 -5.66 9.79
C LYS A 107 -11.16 -6.46 10.93
N GLY A 108 -10.86 -7.73 10.67
CA GLY A 108 -10.16 -8.62 11.59
C GLY A 108 -8.78 -8.09 11.99
N ALA A 109 -8.00 -7.58 11.03
CA ALA A 109 -6.71 -6.96 11.34
C ALA A 109 -6.85 -5.74 12.26
N TYR A 110 -7.87 -4.91 12.07
CA TYR A 110 -8.15 -3.78 12.97
C TYR A 110 -8.56 -4.25 14.37
N PHE A 111 -9.40 -5.29 14.46
CA PHE A 111 -9.79 -5.86 15.74
C PHE A 111 -8.58 -6.42 16.46
N GLU A 112 -7.67 -7.11 15.78
CA GLU A 112 -6.43 -7.60 16.39
C GLU A 112 -5.57 -6.49 16.96
N ALA A 113 -5.54 -5.36 16.25
CA ALA A 113 -4.69 -4.23 16.57
C ALA A 113 -5.23 -3.39 17.75
N TRP A 114 -6.54 -3.21 17.83
CA TRP A 114 -7.18 -2.29 18.78
C TRP A 114 -8.06 -2.97 19.83
N TRP A 115 -8.72 -4.08 19.47
CA TRP A 115 -9.71 -4.76 20.30
C TRP A 115 -9.61 -6.29 20.18
N PRO A 116 -8.46 -6.88 20.54
CA PRO A 116 -8.20 -8.30 20.32
C PRO A 116 -9.24 -9.21 21.00
N GLN A 117 -9.84 -8.76 22.10
CA GLN A 117 -10.92 -9.47 22.79
C GLN A 117 -12.19 -9.68 21.95
N HIS A 118 -12.39 -8.91 20.88
CA HIS A 118 -13.57 -9.00 20.02
C HIS A 118 -13.33 -9.83 18.74
N ILE A 119 -12.12 -10.36 18.51
CA ILE A 119 -11.84 -11.21 17.34
C ILE A 119 -12.70 -12.48 17.34
N ALA A 120 -12.87 -13.12 18.49
CA ALA A 120 -13.63 -14.37 18.56
C ALA A 120 -15.09 -14.17 18.11
N ALA A 121 -15.70 -13.04 18.48
CA ALA A 121 -17.04 -12.67 18.02
C ALA A 121 -17.08 -12.45 16.51
N LEU A 122 -16.08 -11.78 15.93
CA LEU A 122 -16.00 -11.61 14.48
C LEU A 122 -15.93 -12.95 13.73
N LYS A 123 -15.27 -13.96 14.30
CA LYS A 123 -15.14 -15.30 13.69
C LYS A 123 -16.44 -16.10 13.71
N HIS A 124 -17.33 -15.83 14.67
CA HIS A 124 -18.59 -16.56 14.83
C HIS A 124 -19.51 -16.42 13.62
N ASP A 125 -19.47 -15.26 12.94
CA ASP A 125 -20.37 -14.94 11.83
C ASP A 125 -19.79 -15.37 10.45
N ILE A 126 -18.68 -16.11 10.44
CA ILE A 126 -17.98 -16.54 9.23
C ILE A 126 -18.23 -18.04 9.02
N PRO A 127 -18.60 -18.49 7.80
CA PRO A 127 -18.68 -19.91 7.49
C PRO A 127 -17.37 -20.64 7.82
N GLU A 128 -17.46 -21.80 8.48
CA GLU A 128 -16.29 -22.53 9.01
C GLU A 128 -15.22 -22.79 7.93
N ASN A 129 -15.65 -23.16 6.73
CA ASN A 129 -14.78 -23.40 5.57
C ASN A 129 -14.08 -22.14 5.02
N CYS A 130 -14.48 -20.95 5.45
CA CYS A 130 -13.90 -19.66 5.06
C CYS A 130 -12.99 -19.06 6.14
N ILE A 131 -13.02 -19.56 7.39
CA ILE A 131 -12.28 -18.96 8.51
C ILE A 131 -10.78 -18.94 8.24
N GLU A 132 -10.18 -20.10 7.93
CA GLU A 132 -8.73 -20.19 7.73
C GLU A 132 -8.29 -19.32 6.55
N GLU A 133 -9.02 -19.38 5.43
CA GLU A 133 -8.70 -18.60 4.26
C GLU A 133 -8.90 -17.08 4.48
N THR A 134 -9.79 -16.67 5.39
CA THR A 134 -10.02 -15.26 5.72
C THR A 134 -8.91 -14.67 6.58
N PHE A 135 -8.38 -15.42 7.56
CA PHE A 135 -7.36 -14.91 8.48
C PHE A 135 -5.92 -15.32 8.14
N ASN A 136 -5.75 -16.41 7.40
CA ASN A 136 -4.46 -16.94 6.94
C ASN A 136 -4.50 -17.28 5.42
N PRO A 137 -4.89 -16.32 4.55
CA PRO A 137 -5.05 -16.60 3.12
C PRO A 137 -3.77 -17.10 2.45
N LEU A 138 -3.90 -18.12 1.61
CA LEU A 138 -2.77 -18.72 0.91
C LEU A 138 -2.05 -17.76 -0.04
N TYR A 139 -2.75 -16.79 -0.64
CA TYR A 139 -2.13 -15.80 -1.52
C TYR A 139 -1.05 -14.97 -0.80
N ILE A 140 -1.17 -14.73 0.51
CA ILE A 140 -0.13 -14.05 1.30
C ILE A 140 1.11 -14.94 1.41
N LYS A 141 0.91 -16.25 1.64
CA LYS A 141 2.01 -17.23 1.71
C LYS A 141 2.75 -17.32 0.37
N ASP A 142 2.01 -17.34 -0.74
CA ASP A 142 2.61 -17.35 -2.08
C ASP A 142 3.52 -16.13 -2.30
N ILE A 143 3.07 -14.93 -1.90
CA ILE A 143 3.90 -13.72 -2.00
C ILE A 143 5.11 -13.83 -1.07
N PHE A 144 4.91 -14.27 0.18
CA PHE A 144 5.98 -14.40 1.16
C PHE A 144 7.09 -15.33 0.69
N ASP A 145 6.74 -16.52 0.20
CA ASP A 145 7.67 -17.55 -0.26
C ASP A 145 8.49 -17.07 -1.47
N ASN A 146 7.87 -16.30 -2.37
CA ASN A 146 8.50 -15.81 -3.60
C ASN A 146 9.30 -14.52 -3.42
N THR A 147 9.25 -13.86 -2.25
CA THR A 147 9.80 -12.51 -2.07
C THR A 147 10.60 -12.29 -0.78
N ILE A 148 10.09 -12.71 0.38
CA ILE A 148 10.68 -12.41 1.71
C ILE A 148 11.41 -13.62 2.27
N LEU A 149 10.84 -14.82 2.17
CA LEU A 149 11.42 -16.03 2.73
C LEU A 149 12.89 -16.24 2.28
N PRO A 150 13.25 -16.15 0.99
CA PRO A 150 14.62 -16.36 0.52
C PRO A 150 15.62 -15.34 1.10
N ARG A 151 15.15 -14.23 1.64
CA ARG A 151 15.98 -13.14 2.20
C ARG A 151 16.32 -13.36 3.67
N ILE A 152 15.70 -14.34 4.32
CA ILE A 152 15.88 -14.62 5.75
C ILE A 152 16.25 -16.09 6.02
N THR A 153 16.17 -16.95 5.02
CA THR A 153 16.58 -18.36 5.11
C THR A 153 17.70 -18.70 4.14
N ALA A 154 18.46 -19.75 4.47
CA ALA A 154 19.31 -20.46 3.51
C ALA A 154 18.45 -21.12 2.41
N SER A 155 19.11 -21.71 1.41
CA SER A 155 18.47 -22.33 0.25
C SER A 155 17.52 -23.48 0.58
N ASP A 156 17.64 -24.08 1.78
CA ASP A 156 16.75 -25.13 2.27
C ASP A 156 15.44 -24.61 2.90
N GLY A 157 15.28 -23.29 3.07
CA GLY A 157 14.10 -22.68 3.68
C GLY A 157 13.93 -22.92 5.18
N ASN A 158 14.87 -23.63 5.82
CA ASN A 158 14.76 -24.11 7.20
C ASN A 158 15.87 -23.57 8.10
N ASN A 159 17.01 -23.20 7.53
CA ASN A 159 18.11 -22.61 8.28
C ASN A 159 18.12 -21.08 8.14
N ARG A 160 18.42 -20.40 9.25
CA ARG A 160 18.48 -18.93 9.29
C ARG A 160 19.72 -18.40 8.58
N LEU A 161 19.62 -17.23 7.93
CA LEU A 161 20.80 -16.51 7.46
C LEU A 161 21.50 -15.76 8.62
N PRO A 162 22.81 -15.48 8.53
CA PRO A 162 23.47 -14.54 9.42
C PRO A 162 22.76 -13.17 9.40
N LEU A 163 22.65 -12.53 10.58
CA LEU A 163 21.94 -11.25 10.74
C LEU A 163 22.32 -10.20 9.69
N ARG A 164 23.63 -10.06 9.41
CA ARG A 164 24.14 -9.09 8.44
C ARG A 164 23.57 -9.36 7.04
N GLN A 165 23.65 -10.62 6.59
CA GLN A 165 23.17 -11.04 5.28
C GLN A 165 21.65 -10.90 5.17
N ALA A 166 20.89 -11.26 6.20
CA ALA A 166 19.44 -11.07 6.20
C ALA A 166 19.05 -9.59 6.09
N ARG A 167 19.79 -8.68 6.75
CA ARG A 167 19.57 -7.23 6.65
C ARG A 167 19.90 -6.69 5.25
N GLU A 168 21.00 -7.15 4.66
CA GLU A 168 21.40 -6.82 3.29
C GLU A 168 20.33 -7.30 2.30
N ASN A 169 19.97 -8.58 2.35
CA ASN A 169 18.97 -9.21 1.48
C ASN A 169 17.60 -8.52 1.56
N ILE A 170 17.10 -8.23 2.77
CA ILE A 170 15.83 -7.52 2.96
C ILE A 170 15.93 -6.07 2.44
N ARG A 171 17.11 -5.45 2.48
CA ARG A 171 17.25 -4.08 2.02
C ARG A 171 17.16 -3.94 0.50
N HIS A 172 17.43 -5.02 -0.24
CA HIS A 172 17.21 -5.06 -1.69
C HIS A 172 15.73 -4.99 -2.10
N LEU A 173 14.79 -5.26 -1.17
CA LEU A 173 13.36 -5.20 -1.45
C LEU A 173 12.75 -3.87 -0.99
N ASN A 174 11.94 -3.26 -1.84
CA ASN A 174 11.08 -2.11 -1.50
C ASN A 174 9.65 -2.43 -1.96
N ILE A 175 8.66 -2.05 -1.15
CA ILE A 175 7.25 -2.33 -1.44
C ILE A 175 6.52 -1.02 -1.72
N VAL A 176 5.76 -0.99 -2.82
CA VAL A 176 4.73 0.01 -3.09
C VAL A 176 3.38 -0.66 -2.91
N ALA A 177 2.57 -0.13 -1.99
CA ALA A 177 1.27 -0.71 -1.67
C ALA A 177 0.14 0.29 -1.93
N HIS A 178 -1.05 -0.21 -2.27
CA HIS A 178 -2.27 0.61 -2.36
C HIS A 178 -3.47 -0.12 -1.75
N CYS A 179 -4.27 0.58 -0.94
CA CYS A 179 -5.48 0.05 -0.30
C CYS A 179 -5.26 -1.34 0.36
N HIS A 180 -5.89 -2.42 -0.14
CA HIS A 180 -5.71 -3.79 0.36
C HIS A 180 -4.27 -4.30 0.27
N GLY A 181 -3.46 -3.81 -0.68
CA GLY A 181 -2.04 -4.14 -0.74
C GLY A 181 -1.26 -3.71 0.52
N ALA A 182 -1.75 -2.71 1.25
CA ALA A 182 -1.20 -2.32 2.55
C ALA A 182 -1.51 -3.36 3.63
N TYR A 183 -2.73 -3.92 3.62
CA TYR A 183 -3.10 -5.07 4.45
C TYR A 183 -2.19 -6.26 4.14
N VAL A 184 -1.95 -6.56 2.86
CA VAL A 184 -1.02 -7.61 2.43
C VAL A 184 0.37 -7.40 3.04
N ALA A 185 0.92 -6.18 2.98
CA ALA A 185 2.21 -5.87 3.58
C ALA A 185 2.26 -6.14 5.10
N VAL A 186 1.18 -5.84 5.84
CA VAL A 186 1.08 -6.15 7.28
C VAL A 186 1.01 -7.65 7.53
N GLN A 187 0.28 -8.41 6.71
CA GLN A 187 0.22 -9.87 6.85
C GLN A 187 1.56 -10.55 6.50
N LEU A 188 2.27 -10.03 5.50
CA LEU A 188 3.65 -10.46 5.20
C LEU A 188 4.58 -10.24 6.39
N GLU A 189 4.42 -9.14 7.14
CA GLU A 189 5.18 -8.92 8.38
C GLU A 189 4.87 -9.98 9.44
N LYS A 190 3.60 -10.38 9.59
CA LYS A 190 3.22 -11.42 10.56
C LYS A 190 3.79 -12.78 10.19
N LEU A 191 3.75 -13.15 8.90
CA LEU A 191 4.40 -14.38 8.43
C LEU A 191 5.91 -14.32 8.64
N MET A 192 6.52 -13.16 8.40
CA MET A 192 7.95 -12.94 8.68
C MET A 192 8.26 -13.10 10.18
N ASP A 193 7.44 -12.57 11.08
CA ASP A 193 7.60 -12.75 12.53
C ASP A 193 7.50 -14.23 12.93
N LYS A 194 6.46 -14.93 12.45
CA LYS A 194 6.29 -16.36 12.70
C LYS A 194 7.51 -17.15 12.22
N LYS A 195 7.92 -16.94 10.97
CA LYS A 195 9.04 -17.67 10.37
C LYS A 195 10.36 -17.32 11.05
N MET A 196 10.60 -16.06 11.43
CA MET A 196 11.81 -15.68 12.15
C MET A 196 11.90 -16.28 13.54
N ASN A 197 10.77 -16.43 14.24
CA ASN A 197 10.71 -17.14 15.52
C ASN A 197 11.06 -18.62 15.33
N GLU A 198 10.49 -19.29 14.31
CA GLU A 198 10.80 -20.69 13.97
C GLU A 198 12.28 -20.89 13.66
N LEU A 199 12.90 -19.91 12.99
CA LEU A 199 14.33 -19.91 12.61
C LEU A 199 15.28 -19.54 13.77
N GLY A 200 14.74 -19.15 14.94
CA GLY A 200 15.54 -18.77 16.11
C GLY A 200 16.21 -17.40 16.01
N TYR A 201 15.64 -16.43 15.29
CA TYR A 201 16.07 -15.03 15.40
C TYR A 201 15.58 -14.40 16.70
N SER A 202 16.46 -13.70 17.42
CA SER A 202 16.06 -12.97 18.63
C SER A 202 15.15 -11.78 18.27
N PRO A 203 14.30 -11.29 19.20
CA PRO A 203 13.45 -10.13 18.96
C PRO A 203 14.23 -8.88 18.47
N GLU A 204 15.46 -8.69 18.95
CA GLU A 204 16.33 -7.59 18.52
C GLU A 204 16.83 -7.78 17.07
N GLU A 205 17.22 -9.00 16.71
CA GLU A 205 17.60 -9.35 15.33
C GLU A 205 16.43 -9.12 14.37
N GLN A 206 15.24 -9.58 14.72
CA GLN A 206 14.02 -9.39 13.94
C GLN A 206 13.76 -7.90 13.69
N LEU A 207 13.82 -7.06 14.74
CA LEU A 207 13.63 -5.62 14.58
C LEU A 207 14.70 -4.99 13.66
N LYS A 208 15.96 -5.39 13.79
CA LYS A 208 17.06 -4.92 12.94
C LYS A 208 16.86 -5.28 11.46
N ILE A 209 16.33 -6.47 11.18
CA ILE A 209 16.04 -6.94 9.81
C ILE A 209 14.78 -6.25 9.26
N LYS A 210 13.64 -6.33 9.97
CA LYS A 210 12.36 -5.77 9.52
C LYS A 210 12.43 -4.27 9.30
N SER A 211 13.16 -3.54 10.14
CA SER A 211 13.34 -2.09 9.98
C SER A 211 14.15 -1.69 8.75
N GLN A 212 14.65 -2.64 7.96
CA GLN A 212 15.22 -2.36 6.64
C GLN A 212 14.14 -2.38 5.55
N LEU A 213 13.02 -3.07 5.67
CA LEU A 213 12.04 -3.13 4.57
C LEU A 213 11.22 -1.82 4.48
N LEU A 214 11.36 -1.08 3.38
CA LEU A 214 10.48 0.06 3.07
C LEU A 214 9.14 -0.45 2.54
N VAL A 215 8.05 0.06 3.10
CA VAL A 215 6.70 -0.02 2.53
C VAL A 215 6.19 1.42 2.32
N LEU A 216 6.02 1.84 1.08
CA LEU A 216 5.36 3.09 0.72
C LEU A 216 3.91 2.79 0.34
N ALA A 217 2.99 3.06 1.26
CA ALA A 217 1.59 2.65 1.14
C ALA A 217 0.68 3.85 0.85
N TYR A 218 -0.01 3.81 -0.28
CA TYR A 218 -0.99 4.82 -0.69
C TYR A 218 -2.38 4.41 -0.21
N ASN A 219 -3.05 5.31 0.51
CA ASN A 219 -4.39 5.10 1.07
C ASN A 219 -4.57 3.73 1.73
N PRO A 220 -3.72 3.37 2.71
CA PRO A 220 -3.71 2.03 3.30
C PRO A 220 -5.00 1.70 4.06
N ASP A 221 -5.54 0.51 3.81
CA ASP A 221 -6.66 -0.05 4.57
C ASP A 221 -6.18 -1.14 5.53
N CYS A 222 -5.40 -0.73 6.54
CA CYS A 222 -4.81 -1.62 7.54
C CYS A 222 -4.37 -0.86 8.82
N PRO A 223 -4.14 -1.57 9.95
CA PRO A 223 -3.60 -1.00 11.19
C PRO A 223 -2.09 -0.70 11.11
N LYS A 224 -1.71 0.23 10.25
CA LYS A 224 -0.33 0.62 9.89
C LYS A 224 0.62 1.00 11.04
N TYR A 225 0.11 1.45 12.20
CA TYR A 225 0.94 1.95 13.31
C TYR A 225 1.68 0.85 14.10
N LEU A 226 1.26 -0.41 13.94
CA LEU A 226 1.90 -1.57 14.58
C LEU A 226 3.09 -2.13 13.80
N SER A 227 3.21 -1.77 12.52
CA SER A 227 4.24 -2.32 11.65
C SER A 227 5.66 -2.00 12.15
N LYS A 228 6.53 -3.00 12.17
CA LYS A 228 7.97 -2.86 12.44
C LYS A 228 8.77 -2.72 11.13
N PHE A 229 8.14 -2.93 9.96
CA PHE A 229 8.66 -2.40 8.70
C PHE A 229 8.73 -0.87 8.73
N ARG A 230 9.51 -0.29 7.83
CA ARG A 230 9.51 1.16 7.58
C ARG A 230 8.30 1.49 6.72
N PHE A 231 7.15 1.48 7.37
CA PHE A 231 5.84 1.66 6.76
C PHE A 231 5.49 3.14 6.74
N ILE A 232 5.51 3.75 5.56
CA ILE A 232 5.20 5.16 5.35
C ILE A 232 3.90 5.26 4.57
N SER A 233 2.93 5.94 5.16
CA SER A 233 1.59 6.05 4.59
C SER A 233 1.41 7.37 3.88
N ILE A 234 0.82 7.33 2.68
CA ILE A 234 0.53 8.47 1.83
C ILE A 234 -0.99 8.57 1.73
N GLU A 235 -1.58 9.61 2.32
CA GLU A 235 -3.03 9.68 2.51
C GLU A 235 -3.61 11.04 2.15
N SER A 236 -4.90 11.03 1.79
CA SER A 236 -5.74 12.21 1.82
C SER A 236 -6.62 12.20 3.07
N SER A 237 -6.81 13.37 3.70
CA SER A 237 -7.80 13.48 4.78
C SER A 237 -9.25 13.35 4.27
N GLN A 238 -9.48 13.57 2.97
CA GLN A 238 -10.80 13.46 2.34
C GLN A 238 -11.09 12.07 1.76
N ASP A 239 -10.12 11.16 1.72
CA ASP A 239 -10.43 9.79 1.32
C ASP A 239 -11.39 9.18 2.37
N ARG A 240 -12.50 8.60 1.94
CA ARG A 240 -13.56 8.05 2.81
C ARG A 240 -13.57 6.53 2.85
N HIS A 241 -12.72 5.88 2.05
CA HIS A 241 -12.80 4.45 1.77
C HIS A 241 -12.54 3.59 3.00
N ASN A 242 -11.58 3.97 3.83
CA ASN A 242 -11.24 3.23 5.03
C ASN A 242 -12.22 3.60 6.19
N GLU A 243 -12.96 2.62 6.70
CA GLU A 243 -13.95 2.83 7.77
C GLU A 243 -13.32 3.05 9.16
N TYR A 244 -12.07 2.62 9.29
CA TYR A 244 -11.26 2.58 10.51
C TYR A 244 -10.21 3.69 10.52
N HIS A 245 -10.63 4.90 10.12
CA HIS A 245 -9.79 6.08 10.20
C HIS A 245 -9.34 6.38 11.63
N GLY A 246 -8.14 6.93 11.73
CA GLY A 246 -7.65 7.44 13.00
C GLY A 246 -8.47 8.65 13.46
N TYR A 247 -8.50 8.88 14.77
CA TYR A 247 -9.22 9.97 15.42
C TYR A 247 -8.98 11.37 14.81
N LEU A 248 -7.74 11.67 14.40
CA LEU A 248 -7.40 12.90 13.69
C LEU A 248 -8.16 13.05 12.36
N ARG A 249 -8.35 11.96 11.61
CA ARG A 249 -8.99 12.00 10.29
C ARG A 249 -10.50 12.19 10.41
N GLU A 250 -11.16 11.54 11.37
CA GLU A 250 -12.58 11.82 11.67
C GLU A 250 -12.77 13.29 12.09
N TRP A 251 -11.87 13.83 12.92
CA TRP A 251 -11.90 15.26 13.27
C TRP A 251 -11.69 16.19 12.06
N LEU A 252 -10.82 15.83 11.11
CA LEU A 252 -10.63 16.59 9.87
C LEU A 252 -11.86 16.51 8.94
N LEU A 253 -12.65 15.43 9.01
CA LEU A 253 -13.87 15.26 8.23
C LEU A 253 -15.05 16.06 8.81
N MET A 254 -15.10 16.28 10.14
CA MET A 254 -16.10 17.13 10.78
C MET A 254 -16.09 18.56 10.24
N SER A 255 -14.89 19.10 10.03
CA SER A 255 -14.66 20.44 9.49
C SER A 255 -13.42 20.40 8.60
N PRO A 256 -13.59 20.19 7.29
CA PRO A 256 -12.50 20.14 6.34
C PRO A 256 -11.64 21.41 6.41
N LYS A 257 -10.33 21.21 6.61
CA LYS A 257 -9.33 22.29 6.71
C LYS A 257 -8.30 22.13 5.61
N ASP A 258 -7.98 23.22 4.92
CA ASP A 258 -6.79 23.25 4.07
C ASP A 258 -5.54 23.50 4.93
N PHE A 259 -4.87 22.43 5.31
CA PHE A 259 -3.58 22.46 6.01
C PHE A 259 -2.40 22.18 5.06
N GLY A 260 -2.63 22.10 3.75
CA GLY A 260 -1.64 21.70 2.76
C GLY A 260 -1.17 20.26 2.95
N VAL A 261 0.01 20.07 3.54
CA VAL A 261 0.61 18.75 3.81
C VAL A 261 1.13 18.69 5.24
N CYS A 262 0.96 17.54 5.89
CA CYS A 262 1.49 17.27 7.21
C CYS A 262 2.18 15.91 7.27
N PHE A 263 3.07 15.76 8.25
CA PHE A 263 3.63 14.47 8.66
C PHE A 263 3.20 14.12 10.09
N LEU A 264 2.71 12.92 10.27
CA LEU A 264 2.32 12.37 11.57
C LEU A 264 3.37 11.36 12.06
N PRO A 265 3.73 11.38 13.35
CA PRO A 265 4.73 10.48 13.91
C PRO A 265 4.29 9.01 13.91
N LYS A 266 5.21 8.12 14.29
CA LYS A 266 5.03 6.66 14.25
C LYS A 266 3.80 6.16 15.00
N ILE A 267 3.42 6.79 16.12
CA ILE A 267 2.20 6.44 16.86
C ILE A 267 0.91 6.56 16.02
N TYR A 268 0.97 7.23 14.86
CA TYR A 268 -0.11 7.32 13.87
C TYR A 268 0.28 6.70 12.52
N GLY A 269 1.20 5.73 12.50
CA GLY A 269 1.57 4.97 11.30
C GLY A 269 2.53 5.66 10.33
N GLN A 270 3.29 6.66 10.78
CA GLN A 270 4.23 7.44 9.96
C GLN A 270 3.58 7.95 8.66
N THR A 271 2.58 8.82 8.83
CA THR A 271 1.67 9.20 7.75
C THR A 271 2.02 10.58 7.21
N LEU A 272 2.32 10.67 5.92
CA LEU A 272 2.26 11.90 5.15
C LEU A 272 0.85 12.06 4.60
N MET A 273 0.23 13.20 4.91
CA MET A 273 -1.17 13.44 4.57
C MET A 273 -1.35 14.82 3.97
N CYS A 274 -2.16 14.93 2.92
CA CYS A 274 -2.67 16.22 2.44
C CYS A 274 -4.11 16.44 2.88
N ALA A 275 -4.54 17.70 2.86
CA ALA A 275 -5.93 18.06 3.13
C ALA A 275 -6.85 17.36 2.13
N GLN A 276 -6.63 17.58 0.84
CA GLN A 276 -7.42 17.02 -0.25
C GLN A 276 -6.51 16.81 -1.45
N VAL A 277 -6.77 15.77 -2.24
CA VAL A 277 -6.04 15.50 -3.49
C VAL A 277 -6.53 16.46 -4.57
N ASP A 278 -7.84 16.57 -4.72
CA ASP A 278 -8.46 17.45 -5.70
C ASP A 278 -8.42 18.92 -5.27
N LYS A 279 -8.17 19.84 -6.19
CA LYS A 279 -8.16 21.29 -5.95
C LYS A 279 -9.57 21.92 -5.95
N TYR A 280 -10.63 21.21 -6.34
CA TYR A 280 -12.00 21.74 -6.26
C TYR A 280 -12.44 22.00 -4.81
N GLY A 281 -13.17 23.10 -4.59
CA GLY A 281 -13.62 23.51 -3.26
C GLY A 281 -12.51 24.01 -2.33
N ILE A 282 -11.27 24.07 -2.79
CA ILE A 282 -10.12 24.62 -2.08
C ILE A 282 -9.35 25.59 -2.97
N GLU A 283 -8.45 26.37 -2.36
CA GLU A 283 -7.62 27.36 -3.06
C GLU A 283 -8.41 28.40 -3.91
N GLY A 284 -9.66 28.68 -3.52
CA GLY A 284 -10.54 29.59 -4.25
C GLY A 284 -11.21 28.99 -5.48
N ASN A 285 -11.04 27.69 -5.76
CA ASN A 285 -11.80 27.01 -6.80
C ASN A 285 -13.23 26.75 -6.32
N PRO A 286 -14.24 26.89 -7.19
CA PRO A 286 -15.60 26.52 -6.84
C PRO A 286 -15.70 25.03 -6.47
N PRO A 287 -16.71 24.65 -5.66
CA PRO A 287 -17.01 23.25 -5.42
C PRO A 287 -17.32 22.55 -6.75
N ARG A 288 -17.13 21.22 -6.78
CA ARG A 288 -17.45 20.43 -7.97
C ARG A 288 -18.95 20.51 -8.22
N GLU A 289 -19.35 20.96 -9.41
CA GLU A 289 -20.73 20.82 -9.86
C GLU A 289 -21.02 19.34 -10.06
N ILE A 290 -21.98 18.82 -9.31
CA ILE A 290 -22.50 17.46 -9.50
C ILE A 290 -23.49 17.55 -10.66
N GLU A 291 -22.99 17.36 -11.88
CA GLU A 291 -23.87 17.19 -13.03
C GLU A 291 -24.60 15.84 -12.89
N PRO A 292 -25.95 15.81 -13.05
CA PRO A 292 -26.68 14.56 -13.20
C PRO A 292 -26.02 13.76 -14.31
N ILE A 293 -25.56 12.55 -14.01
CA ILE A 293 -24.96 11.71 -15.03
C ILE A 293 -26.09 11.25 -15.94
N ASP A 294 -26.05 11.68 -17.20
CA ASP A 294 -26.87 11.14 -18.28
C ASP A 294 -26.64 9.62 -18.39
N GLY A 295 -27.73 8.83 -18.34
CA GLY A 295 -27.69 7.37 -18.34
C GLY A 295 -26.96 6.77 -19.54
N ASP A 296 -27.09 7.39 -20.72
CA ASP A 296 -26.39 6.94 -21.93
C ASP A 296 -24.89 7.24 -21.84
N LYS A 297 -24.54 8.37 -21.23
CA LYS A 297 -23.14 8.78 -21.00
C LYS A 297 -22.47 7.89 -19.96
N TRP A 298 -23.20 7.52 -18.91
CA TRP A 298 -22.75 6.54 -17.91
C TRP A 298 -22.52 5.16 -18.54
N PHE A 299 -23.47 4.68 -19.33
CA PHE A 299 -23.38 3.39 -20.03
C PHE A 299 -22.17 3.37 -20.98
N LYS A 300 -22.00 4.41 -21.80
CA LYS A 300 -20.82 4.57 -22.67
C LYS A 300 -19.52 4.64 -21.88
N GLN A 301 -19.48 5.24 -20.70
CA GLN A 301 -18.28 5.31 -19.85
C GLN A 301 -17.92 3.95 -19.24
N ILE A 302 -18.90 3.17 -18.75
CA ILE A 302 -18.68 1.82 -18.23
C ILE A 302 -18.16 0.88 -19.31
N HIS A 303 -18.65 1.04 -20.55
CA HIS A 303 -18.21 0.26 -21.70
C HIS A 303 -17.00 0.84 -22.44
N GLY A 304 -16.43 1.95 -21.96
CA GLY A 304 -15.21 2.56 -22.50
C GLY A 304 -15.37 3.19 -23.91
N ILE A 305 -16.58 3.62 -24.26
CA ILE A 305 -16.97 4.18 -25.56
C ILE A 305 -16.71 5.70 -25.65
N GLU A 306 -16.69 6.43 -24.51
CA GLU A 306 -16.29 7.86 -24.44
C GLU A 306 -15.00 8.03 -23.63
N THR A 307 -13.99 8.70 -24.21
CA THR A 307 -12.66 8.89 -23.60
C THR A 307 -12.30 10.33 -23.23
N ASP A 308 -13.17 11.31 -23.51
CA ASP A 308 -12.80 12.73 -23.51
C ASP A 308 -13.02 13.47 -22.18
N LYS A 309 -13.36 12.78 -21.09
CA LYS A 309 -13.31 13.41 -19.75
C LYS A 309 -11.86 13.50 -19.27
N GLU A 310 -11.43 14.71 -18.87
CA GLU A 310 -10.25 14.89 -18.02
C GLU A 310 -10.36 13.90 -16.84
N LYS A 311 -9.38 13.00 -16.70
CA LYS A 311 -9.34 12.05 -15.58
C LYS A 311 -9.25 12.82 -14.27
N THR A 312 -10.37 13.00 -13.59
CA THR A 312 -10.39 13.54 -12.22
C THR A 312 -9.90 12.45 -11.29
N LEU A 313 -8.74 12.69 -10.64
CA LEU A 313 -8.19 11.76 -9.67
C LEU A 313 -9.04 11.77 -8.39
N GLY A 314 -9.61 10.63 -8.03
CA GLY A 314 -10.29 10.48 -6.74
C GLY A 314 -9.31 10.48 -5.58
N GLU A 315 -9.80 10.86 -4.39
CA GLU A 315 -9.00 10.88 -3.15
C GLU A 315 -8.35 9.51 -2.86
N HIS A 316 -9.09 8.43 -3.11
CA HIS A 316 -8.62 7.06 -2.88
C HIS A 316 -7.68 6.53 -3.99
N ASP A 317 -7.80 7.05 -5.22
CA ASP A 317 -7.03 6.58 -6.39
C ASP A 317 -5.65 7.23 -6.50
N PHE A 318 -5.29 8.10 -5.55
CA PHE A 318 -4.02 8.80 -5.54
C PHE A 318 -2.83 7.84 -5.34
N LEU A 319 -2.01 7.71 -6.39
CA LEU A 319 -0.74 6.97 -6.37
C LEU A 319 0.49 7.89 -6.38
N GLY A 320 0.30 9.21 -6.54
CA GLY A 320 1.35 10.20 -6.35
C GLY A 320 2.64 10.04 -7.15
N PHE A 321 2.65 9.39 -8.32
CA PHE A 321 3.85 9.29 -9.16
C PHE A 321 4.01 10.50 -10.09
N GLU A 322 2.97 10.84 -10.85
CA GLU A 322 2.95 11.94 -11.82
C GLU A 322 1.94 13.01 -11.40
N PRO A 323 2.25 14.30 -11.60
CA PRO A 323 1.33 15.37 -11.28
C PRO A 323 0.15 15.35 -12.26
N ILE A 324 -1.06 15.58 -11.76
CA ILE A 324 -2.26 15.72 -12.57
C ILE A 324 -2.79 17.14 -12.40
N LYS A 325 -3.38 17.71 -13.46
CA LYS A 325 -3.78 19.12 -13.56
C LYS A 325 -4.73 19.60 -12.44
N ASN A 326 -5.52 18.70 -11.86
CA ASN A 326 -6.46 19.00 -10.77
C ASN A 326 -5.89 18.76 -9.36
N MET A 327 -4.60 18.44 -9.21
CA MET A 327 -4.01 18.26 -7.88
C MET A 327 -3.93 19.58 -7.10
N SER A 328 -4.26 19.53 -5.81
CA SER A 328 -4.04 20.64 -4.87
C SER A 328 -2.55 20.89 -4.62
N LYS A 329 -2.20 22.07 -4.08
CA LYS A 329 -0.84 22.37 -3.58
C LYS A 329 -0.40 21.40 -2.50
N GLY A 330 -1.33 20.92 -1.69
CA GLY A 330 -1.07 19.87 -0.69
C GLY A 330 -0.68 18.55 -1.36
N ALA A 331 -1.45 18.13 -2.34
CA ALA A 331 -1.25 16.89 -3.10
C ALA A 331 0.06 16.91 -3.91
N LEU A 332 0.40 18.03 -4.55
CA LEU A 332 1.67 18.20 -5.26
C LEU A 332 2.88 18.07 -4.32
N LYS A 333 2.80 18.63 -3.10
CA LYS A 333 3.85 18.47 -2.10
C LYS A 333 3.91 17.04 -1.54
N LEU A 334 2.76 16.41 -1.32
CA LEU A 334 2.66 15.03 -0.87
C LEU A 334 3.30 14.08 -1.88
N GLN A 335 2.94 14.24 -3.16
CA GLN A 335 3.53 13.54 -4.31
C GLN A 335 5.05 13.70 -4.31
N TYR A 336 5.53 14.93 -4.14
CA TYR A 336 6.96 15.23 -4.12
C TYR A 336 7.72 14.45 -3.03
N PHE A 337 7.19 14.43 -1.79
CA PHE A 337 7.79 13.67 -0.71
C PHE A 337 7.74 12.16 -0.95
N ALA A 338 6.60 11.62 -1.42
CA ALA A 338 6.44 10.20 -1.72
C ALA A 338 7.45 9.72 -2.77
N ASN A 339 7.60 10.50 -3.86
CA ASN A 339 8.57 10.21 -4.92
C ASN A 339 10.02 10.24 -4.41
N ASN A 340 10.39 11.24 -3.60
CA ASN A 340 11.73 11.27 -3.00
C ASN A 340 11.98 10.05 -2.10
N ILE A 341 10.99 9.65 -1.29
CA ILE A 341 11.12 8.50 -0.40
C ILE A 341 11.42 7.22 -1.18
N LEU A 342 10.61 6.91 -2.20
CA LEU A 342 10.82 5.70 -3.00
C LEU A 342 12.16 5.75 -3.74
N LYS A 343 12.46 6.86 -4.43
CA LYS A 343 13.71 7.04 -5.17
C LYS A 343 14.93 6.86 -4.27
N ASN A 344 14.95 7.48 -3.09
CA ASN A 344 16.09 7.42 -2.18
C ASN A 344 16.25 6.05 -1.52
N ALA A 345 15.15 5.34 -1.28
CA ALA A 345 15.21 3.97 -0.78
C ALA A 345 15.72 2.99 -1.84
N ILE A 346 15.33 3.14 -3.12
CA ILE A 346 15.87 2.34 -4.21
C ILE A 346 17.37 2.61 -4.39
N LYS A 347 17.79 3.87 -4.41
CA LYS A 347 19.23 4.23 -4.47
C LYS A 347 20.02 3.70 -3.28
N ASN A 348 19.41 3.62 -2.10
CA ASN A 348 20.02 2.99 -0.93
C ASN A 348 20.11 1.46 -1.07
N SER A 349 19.16 0.84 -1.76
CA SER A 349 19.17 -0.60 -2.07
C SER A 349 20.34 -0.93 -3.03
N GLN A 350 20.52 -0.14 -4.10
CA GLN A 350 21.64 -0.29 -5.04
C GLN A 350 23.04 -0.09 -4.41
N ARG A 351 23.12 0.47 -3.20
CA ARG A 351 24.37 0.65 -2.45
C ARG A 351 24.75 -0.52 -1.56
N GLN A 352 23.85 -1.49 -1.36
CA GLN A 352 24.20 -2.70 -0.61
C GLN A 352 25.32 -3.43 -1.36
N ASN A 353 26.29 -3.92 -0.60
CA ASN A 353 27.41 -4.69 -1.12
C ASN A 353 27.92 -5.62 -0.02
N GLU A 354 28.65 -6.67 -0.43
CA GLU A 354 29.15 -7.71 0.48
C GLU A 354 30.11 -7.19 1.56
N LYS A 355 30.74 -6.02 1.37
CA LYS A 355 31.76 -5.49 2.28
C LYS A 355 31.15 -4.63 3.39
N LYS A 356 30.04 -3.93 3.13
CA LYS A 356 29.45 -3.00 4.09
C LYS A 356 27.94 -2.86 3.91
N PHE A 357 27.21 -3.27 4.93
CA PHE A 357 25.80 -3.00 5.07
C PHE A 357 25.51 -1.49 5.16
N VAL A 358 24.54 -1.00 4.38
CA VAL A 358 24.08 0.39 4.42
C VAL A 358 22.63 0.42 4.90
N PRO A 359 22.32 0.93 6.11
CA PRO A 359 20.96 0.94 6.63
C PRO A 359 20.02 1.80 5.81
N LEU A 360 18.71 1.47 5.84
CA LEU A 360 17.69 2.37 5.32
C LEU A 360 17.73 3.70 6.11
N PRO A 361 17.82 4.86 5.43
CA PRO A 361 17.82 6.15 6.09
C PRO A 361 16.52 6.44 6.86
N ASN A 362 16.59 7.41 7.78
CA ASN A 362 15.38 7.95 8.40
C ASN A 362 14.50 8.68 7.37
N ILE A 363 13.24 8.91 7.73
CA ILE A 363 12.27 9.51 6.80
C ILE A 363 12.67 10.91 6.35
N GLN A 364 13.34 11.71 7.19
CA GLN A 364 13.79 13.05 6.78
C GLN A 364 14.77 12.98 5.60
N ASN A 365 15.70 12.03 5.64
CA ASN A 365 16.68 11.81 4.57
C ASN A 365 16.09 11.08 3.36
N LEU A 366 15.01 10.32 3.55
CA LEU A 366 14.26 9.73 2.44
C LEU A 366 13.43 10.79 1.70
N ALA A 367 12.73 11.67 2.41
CA ALA A 367 11.80 12.63 1.83
C ALA A 367 12.46 13.88 1.22
N ALA A 368 13.71 14.18 1.57
CA ALA A 368 14.36 15.43 1.18
C ALA A 368 15.85 15.27 0.82
N ASN A 369 16.22 15.81 -0.34
CA ASN A 369 17.56 15.78 -0.93
C ASN A 369 18.34 17.09 -0.78
N SER A 370 17.64 18.22 -0.54
CA SER A 370 18.26 19.54 -0.39
C SER A 370 17.84 20.22 0.92
N LEU A 371 18.56 21.27 1.31
CA LEU A 371 18.22 22.07 2.50
C LEU A 371 16.79 22.65 2.40
N GLN A 372 16.41 23.17 1.23
CA GLN A 372 15.06 23.69 0.98
C GLN A 372 14.00 22.61 1.17
N GLN A 373 14.24 21.40 0.66
CA GLN A 373 13.30 20.28 0.82
C GLN A 373 13.21 19.82 2.28
N ARG A 374 14.33 19.85 3.02
CA ARG A 374 14.35 19.55 4.46
C ARG A 374 13.54 20.58 5.24
N TYR A 375 13.64 21.85 4.89
CA TYR A 375 12.79 22.90 5.46
C TYR A 375 11.31 22.67 5.15
N MET A 376 10.96 22.30 3.92
CA MET A 376 9.58 21.94 3.55
C MET A 376 9.06 20.75 4.36
N PHE A 377 9.87 19.70 4.52
CA PHE A 377 9.51 18.53 5.32
C PHE A 377 9.33 18.91 6.80
N ALA A 378 10.24 19.72 7.37
CA ALA A 378 10.13 20.21 8.74
C ALA A 378 8.83 21.01 8.97
N ARG A 379 8.41 21.82 8.00
CA ARG A 379 7.10 22.50 8.04
C ARG A 379 5.94 21.50 8.08
N ALA A 380 5.99 20.44 7.28
CA ALA A 380 4.96 19.38 7.32
C ALA A 380 4.90 18.69 8.69
N VAL A 381 6.05 18.45 9.33
CA VAL A 381 6.11 17.92 10.71
C VAL A 381 5.47 18.87 11.71
N ILE A 382 5.78 20.17 11.63
CA ILE A 382 5.20 21.20 12.50
C ILE A 382 3.68 21.30 12.29
N THR A 383 3.21 21.27 11.04
CA THR A 383 1.77 21.25 10.73
C THR A 383 1.10 20.03 11.37
N GLY A 384 1.67 18.83 11.22
CA GLY A 384 1.14 17.62 11.84
C GLY A 384 1.04 17.73 13.36
N TYR A 385 2.09 18.23 14.00
CA TYR A 385 2.08 18.49 15.44
C TYR A 385 0.98 19.47 15.87
N LYS A 386 0.80 20.59 15.14
CA LYS A 386 -0.26 21.57 15.44
C LYS A 386 -1.65 20.97 15.32
N LEU A 387 -1.93 20.21 14.26
CA LEU A 387 -3.22 19.53 14.07
C LEU A 387 -3.50 18.54 15.21
N LEU A 388 -2.48 17.76 15.60
CA LEU A 388 -2.60 16.82 16.72
C LEU A 388 -2.92 17.52 18.04
N GLN A 389 -2.30 18.67 18.29
CA GLN A 389 -2.63 19.46 19.48
C GLN A 389 -4.09 19.95 19.42
N GLN A 390 -4.55 20.46 18.27
CA GLN A 390 -5.95 20.91 18.14
C GLN A 390 -6.95 19.75 18.37
N VAL A 391 -6.68 18.58 17.81
CA VAL A 391 -7.50 17.36 18.03
C VAL A 391 -7.57 16.98 19.50
N ARG A 392 -6.45 17.06 20.22
CA ARG A 392 -6.39 16.73 21.66
C ARG A 392 -7.18 17.69 22.55
N HIS A 393 -7.35 18.93 22.10
CA HIS A 393 -8.14 19.94 22.82
C HIS A 393 -9.61 19.99 22.34
N THR A 394 -9.99 19.14 21.38
CA THR A 394 -11.39 19.00 20.96
C THR A 394 -12.08 17.96 21.83
N ASP A 395 -13.34 18.22 22.21
CA ASP A 395 -14.16 17.27 22.96
C ASP A 395 -14.31 15.95 22.19
N LYS A 396 -13.88 14.87 22.83
CA LYS A 396 -13.88 13.53 22.24
C LYS A 396 -15.28 13.01 21.95
N SER A 397 -16.26 13.36 22.78
CA SER A 397 -17.64 12.93 22.57
C SER A 397 -18.20 13.45 21.24
N GLN A 398 -17.81 14.64 20.81
CA GLN A 398 -18.25 15.23 19.54
C GLN A 398 -17.66 14.49 18.34
N ILE A 399 -16.38 14.12 18.42
CA ILE A 399 -15.71 13.37 17.35
C ILE A 399 -16.28 11.96 17.26
N ASP A 400 -16.51 11.30 18.40
CA ASP A 400 -17.10 9.96 18.45
C ASP A 400 -18.56 9.97 17.94
N GLN A 401 -19.36 10.98 18.28
CA GLN A 401 -20.72 11.16 17.75
C GLN A 401 -20.71 11.35 16.23
N TYR A 402 -19.84 12.20 15.70
CA TYR A 402 -19.71 12.39 14.26
C TYR A 402 -19.28 11.10 13.55
N ALA A 403 -18.28 10.39 14.08
CA ALA A 403 -17.80 9.15 13.50
C ALA A 403 -18.89 8.08 13.47
N ASN A 404 -19.68 7.96 14.55
CA ASN A 404 -20.81 7.03 14.61
C ASN A 404 -21.92 7.39 13.63
N TRP A 405 -22.27 8.67 13.53
CA TRP A 405 -23.23 9.15 12.51
C TRP A 405 -22.74 8.88 11.09
N ARG A 406 -21.47 9.17 10.78
CA ARG A 406 -20.89 8.92 9.45
C ARG A 406 -20.95 7.43 9.09
N ARG A 407 -20.65 6.55 10.05
CA ARG A 407 -20.69 5.09 9.89
C ARG A 407 -22.11 4.52 9.84
N SER A 408 -23.11 5.22 10.36
CA SER A 408 -24.51 4.78 10.30
C SER A 408 -25.19 5.14 8.97
N ILE A 409 -24.55 5.95 8.12
CA ILE A 409 -25.04 6.23 6.76
C ILE A 409 -24.86 4.94 5.94
N PRO A 410 -25.94 4.31 5.45
CA PRO A 410 -25.83 3.11 4.62
C PRO A 410 -25.02 3.43 3.36
N THR A 411 -23.96 2.68 3.10
CA THR A 411 -23.34 2.65 1.79
C THR A 411 -24.34 1.96 0.85
N VAL A 412 -24.98 2.73 -0.02
CA VAL A 412 -25.81 2.17 -1.09
C VAL A 412 -24.87 1.48 -2.06
N GLY A 413 -24.67 0.17 -1.86
CA GLY A 413 -24.14 -0.69 -2.90
C GLY A 413 -25.18 -0.78 -3.99
N LEU A 414 -24.88 -0.23 -5.17
CA LEU A 414 -25.62 -0.59 -6.37
C LEU A 414 -25.05 -1.95 -6.79
N ASP A 415 -25.89 -2.98 -6.70
CA ASP A 415 -25.60 -4.34 -7.18
C ASP A 415 -25.14 -4.35 -8.65
#